data_AF-A0A0Q7T798-F1
#
_entry.id   AF-A0A0Q7T798-F1
#
_cell.length_a   1.000
_cell.length_b   1.000
_cell.length_c   1.000
_cell.angle_alpha   90.00
_cell.angle_beta   90.00
_cell.angle_gamma   90.00
#
_symmetry.space_group_name_H-M   'P 1'
#
loop_
_entity.id
_entity.type
_entity.pdbx_description
1 polymer ?
#
loop_
_entity_poly.entity_id
_entity_poly.type
_entity_poly.pdbx_seq_one_letter_code
_entity_poly.pdbx_strand_id
1 'polypeptide(L)'
;MNDETGKIVRLGVLFRGAALIGLLAGLTACASSMSSMSPFSPPPADPSSPVAAAANAAAQDSKHASAPRFIDIPPIPTDVRTPVEFKKAVGAEKVAADKLKRETAPSTWTLSDTEGYASKARKLGKAPPSDIPTDADRAATEAFAKAARDRAIAPPSKPQ
;
A
#
# COMPACT_ATOMS: atom_id res chain seq x y z
N MET A 1 9.05 90.34 -14.86
CA MET A 1 8.20 90.65 -13.68
C MET A 1 6.80 90.20 -14.01
N ASN A 2 6.14 89.61 -13.01
CA ASN A 2 4.80 89.01 -13.00
C ASN A 2 4.85 87.52 -13.42
N ASP A 3 4.77 86.59 -12.45
CA ASP A 3 3.52 86.11 -11.81
C ASP A 3 2.79 85.15 -12.77
N GLU A 4 2.17 84.05 -12.39
CA GLU A 4 1.97 83.26 -11.18
C GLU A 4 0.95 82.22 -11.69
N THR A 5 0.90 81.02 -11.11
CA THR A 5 -0.38 80.27 -11.00
C THR A 5 -0.98 79.67 -12.30
N GLY A 6 -1.36 78.41 -12.38
CA GLY A 6 -1.53 77.42 -11.35
C GLY A 6 -2.34 76.24 -11.90
N LYS A 7 -2.28 75.15 -11.15
CA LYS A 7 -3.48 74.42 -10.70
C LYS A 7 -4.55 74.16 -11.78
N ILE A 8 -4.37 73.17 -12.66
CA ILE A 8 -5.51 72.41 -13.26
C ILE A 8 -5.10 71.00 -13.78
N VAL A 9 -3.83 70.69 -14.05
CA VAL A 9 -3.47 69.46 -14.79
C VAL A 9 -3.08 68.25 -13.89
N ARG A 10 -3.77 68.01 -12.77
CA ARG A 10 -3.53 66.79 -11.95
C ARG A 10 -4.75 65.95 -11.62
N LEU A 11 -5.93 66.26 -12.17
CA LEU A 11 -7.11 65.41 -12.02
C LEU A 11 -7.20 64.28 -13.07
N GLY A 12 -6.47 64.36 -14.19
CA GLY A 12 -6.52 63.37 -15.27
C GLY A 12 -5.65 62.11 -15.08
N VAL A 13 -4.73 62.12 -14.11
CA VAL A 13 -3.77 61.01 -13.90
C VAL A 13 -4.30 59.94 -12.94
N LEU A 14 -5.26 60.28 -12.07
CA LEU A 14 -5.79 59.35 -11.07
C LEU A 14 -6.81 58.34 -11.64
N PHE A 15 -7.46 58.63 -12.77
CA PHE A 15 -8.42 57.72 -13.39
C PHE A 15 -7.81 56.69 -14.35
N ARG A 16 -6.51 56.81 -14.69
CA ARG A 16 -5.80 55.80 -15.51
C ARG A 16 -5.01 54.77 -14.71
N GLY A 17 -4.83 54.98 -13.40
CA GLY A 17 -4.13 54.04 -12.52
C GLY A 17 -4.98 52.86 -12.02
N ALA A 18 -6.30 53.04 -11.86
CA ALA A 18 -7.17 52.01 -11.30
C ALA A 18 -7.46 50.85 -12.28
N ALA A 19 -7.48 51.11 -13.59
CA ALA A 19 -7.72 50.08 -14.60
C ALA A 19 -6.51 49.13 -14.80
N LEU A 20 -5.29 49.59 -14.51
CA LEU A 20 -4.07 48.80 -14.66
C LEU A 20 -3.80 47.90 -13.45
N ILE A 21 -4.23 48.28 -12.25
CA ILE A 21 -4.06 47.45 -11.04
C ILE A 21 -5.08 46.29 -11.02
N GLY A 22 -6.31 46.50 -11.51
CA GLY A 22 -7.31 45.44 -11.63
C GLY A 22 -6.95 44.35 -12.65
N LEU A 23 -6.22 44.70 -13.71
CA LEU A 23 -5.83 43.75 -14.75
C LEU A 23 -4.63 42.87 -14.32
N LEU A 24 -3.70 43.39 -13.49
CA LEU A 24 -2.57 42.60 -13.00
C LEU A 24 -2.95 41.59 -11.90
N ALA A 25 -3.97 41.86 -11.07
CA ALA A 25 -4.41 40.93 -10.04
C ALA A 25 -5.19 39.72 -10.59
N GLY A 26 -5.85 39.88 -11.75
CA GLY A 26 -6.60 38.80 -12.41
C GLY A 26 -5.72 37.78 -13.15
N LEU A 27 -4.54 38.20 -13.64
CA LEU A 27 -3.62 37.32 -14.38
C LEU A 27 -2.74 36.46 -13.47
N THR A 28 -2.50 36.87 -12.23
CA THR A 28 -1.75 36.05 -11.26
C THR A 28 -2.56 34.90 -10.67
N ALA A 29 -3.89 34.99 -10.62
CA ALA A 29 -4.74 33.93 -10.09
C ALA A 29 -4.86 32.71 -11.04
N CYS A 30 -4.74 32.93 -12.35
CA CYS A 30 -4.77 31.86 -13.36
C CYS A 30 -3.39 31.31 -13.71
N ALA A 31 -2.30 32.00 -13.35
CA ALA A 31 -0.94 31.49 -13.53
C ALA A 31 -0.55 30.50 -12.42
N SER A 32 -1.05 30.68 -11.19
CA SER A 32 -0.74 29.82 -10.04
C SER A 32 -1.39 28.43 -10.08
N SER A 33 -2.41 28.21 -10.92
CA SER A 33 -3.08 26.91 -11.04
C SER A 33 -2.47 25.97 -12.09
N MET A 34 -1.58 26.47 -12.96
CA MET A 34 -0.91 25.65 -13.99
C MET A 34 0.63 25.64 -13.90
N SER A 35 1.25 26.53 -13.12
CA SER A 35 2.71 26.53 -12.92
C SER A 35 3.20 25.66 -11.75
N SER A 36 2.29 25.05 -10.99
CA SER A 36 2.61 24.20 -9.83
C SER A 36 2.75 22.70 -10.15
N MET A 37 2.42 22.26 -11.35
CA MET A 37 2.61 20.85 -11.77
C MET A 37 3.65 20.78 -12.87
N SER A 38 4.92 20.68 -12.47
CA SER A 38 5.97 20.23 -13.37
C SER A 38 5.57 18.83 -13.90
N PRO A 39 5.49 18.61 -15.22
CA PRO A 39 5.19 17.28 -15.78
C PRO A 39 6.27 16.24 -15.46
N PHE A 40 7.40 16.69 -14.92
CA PHE A 40 8.52 15.86 -14.47
C PHE A 40 8.51 15.61 -12.95
N SER A 41 7.52 16.12 -12.22
CA SER A 41 7.34 15.81 -10.80
C SER A 41 6.37 14.62 -10.66
N PRO A 42 6.82 13.48 -10.11
CA PRO A 42 5.93 12.35 -9.91
C PRO A 42 4.77 12.73 -8.95
N PRO A 43 3.53 12.30 -9.25
CA PRO A 43 2.40 12.51 -8.34
C PRO A 43 2.61 11.68 -7.06
N PRO A 44 2.05 12.12 -5.92
CA PRO A 44 2.12 11.34 -4.68
C PRO A 44 1.45 9.97 -4.87
N ALA A 45 2.05 8.92 -4.30
CA ALA A 45 1.48 7.58 -4.35
C ALA A 45 0.14 7.52 -3.60
N ASP A 46 -0.80 6.70 -4.09
CA ASP A 46 -2.09 6.46 -3.45
C ASP A 46 -1.90 5.96 -2.01
N PRO A 47 -2.42 6.66 -0.98
CA PRO A 47 -2.23 6.31 0.42
C PRO A 47 -2.86 4.97 0.83
N SER A 48 -3.81 4.43 0.05
CA SER A 48 -4.41 3.12 0.29
C SER A 48 -3.53 1.95 -0.21
N SER A 49 -2.48 2.25 -0.95
CA SER A 49 -1.59 1.25 -1.53
C SER A 49 -0.58 0.72 -0.50
N PRO A 50 -0.38 -0.60 -0.38
CA PRO A 50 0.63 -1.18 0.50
C PRO A 50 2.06 -0.79 0.12
N VAL A 51 2.29 -0.25 -1.09
CA VAL A 51 3.60 0.21 -1.57
C VAL A 51 3.78 1.73 -1.51
N ALA A 52 2.81 2.48 -0.97
CA ALA A 52 2.83 3.95 -0.98
C ALA A 52 4.08 4.54 -0.33
N ALA A 53 4.50 4.00 0.82
CA ALA A 53 5.71 4.45 1.52
C ALA A 53 6.98 4.22 0.69
N ALA A 54 7.10 3.04 0.07
CA ALA A 54 8.25 2.69 -0.77
C ALA A 54 8.29 3.50 -2.07
N ALA A 55 7.13 3.71 -2.70
CA ALA A 55 7.02 4.51 -3.92
C ALA A 55 7.37 5.99 -3.67
N ASN A 56 6.89 6.56 -2.56
CA ASN A 56 7.23 7.93 -2.18
C ASN A 56 8.71 8.09 -1.80
N ALA A 57 9.31 7.11 -1.13
CA ALA A 57 10.75 7.11 -0.84
C ALA A 57 11.59 7.06 -2.14
N ALA A 58 11.27 6.15 -3.05
CA ALA A 58 11.96 6.06 -4.34
C ALA A 58 11.80 7.34 -5.20
N ALA A 59 10.64 8.00 -5.13
CA ALA A 59 10.38 9.27 -5.80
C ALA A 59 11.13 10.45 -5.18
N GLN A 60 11.52 10.37 -3.90
CA GLN A 60 12.38 11.36 -3.25
C GLN A 60 13.85 11.11 -3.60
N ASP A 61 14.27 9.85 -3.57
CA ASP A 61 15.63 9.43 -3.93
C ASP A 61 15.96 9.76 -5.39
N SER A 62 14.97 9.69 -6.29
CA SER A 62 15.13 10.03 -7.70
C SER A 62 15.45 11.49 -7.97
N LYS A 63 15.15 12.43 -7.05
CA LYS A 63 15.49 13.85 -7.21
C LYS A 63 16.99 14.11 -7.19
N HIS A 64 17.75 13.25 -6.53
CA HIS A 64 19.20 13.33 -6.41
C HIS A 64 19.91 12.14 -7.09
N ALA A 65 19.14 11.21 -7.68
CA ALA A 65 19.69 10.10 -8.41
C ALA A 65 20.45 10.62 -9.64
N SER A 66 21.68 10.13 -9.82
CA SER A 66 22.39 10.33 -11.08
C SER A 66 21.55 9.76 -12.21
N ALA A 67 21.36 10.54 -13.28
CA ALA A 67 20.70 10.05 -14.48
C ALA A 67 21.46 8.81 -14.98
N PRO A 68 20.76 7.71 -15.30
CA PRO A 68 21.42 6.51 -15.80
C PRO A 68 22.10 6.84 -17.14
N ARG A 69 23.37 6.49 -17.27
CA ARG A 69 24.11 6.65 -18.52
C ARG A 69 24.24 5.31 -19.22
N PHE A 70 24.47 5.35 -20.53
CA PHE A 70 24.72 4.15 -21.31
C PHE A 70 25.95 3.34 -20.82
N ILE A 71 26.93 3.99 -20.19
CA ILE A 71 28.10 3.33 -19.58
C ILE A 71 27.74 2.57 -18.30
N ASP A 72 26.63 2.93 -17.65
CA ASP A 72 26.17 2.29 -16.41
C ASP A 72 25.31 1.05 -16.70
N ILE A 73 25.10 0.70 -17.99
CA ILE A 73 24.44 -0.54 -18.38
C ILE A 73 25.40 -1.70 -18.04
N PRO A 74 24.97 -2.66 -17.21
CA PRO A 74 25.80 -3.80 -16.88
C PRO A 74 26.14 -4.60 -18.14
N PRO A 75 27.33 -5.23 -18.18
CA PRO A 75 27.70 -6.08 -19.30
C PRO A 75 26.71 -7.23 -19.47
N ILE A 76 26.60 -7.73 -20.70
CA ILE A 76 25.75 -8.89 -21.01
C ILE A 76 26.14 -10.04 -20.09
N PRO A 77 25.20 -10.64 -19.34
CA PRO A 77 25.50 -11.78 -18.50
C PRO A 77 26.12 -12.91 -19.32
N THR A 78 27.25 -13.44 -18.84
CA THR A 78 27.92 -14.58 -19.48
C THR A 78 27.36 -15.92 -19.00
N ASP A 79 26.66 -15.93 -17.87
CA ASP A 79 25.94 -17.09 -17.32
C ASP A 79 24.53 -17.20 -17.90
N VAL A 80 24.43 -17.17 -19.22
CA VAL A 80 23.19 -17.48 -19.93
C VAL A 80 23.36 -18.83 -20.60
N ARG A 81 22.35 -19.67 -20.42
CA ARG A 81 22.32 -21.00 -20.99
C ARG A 81 22.46 -20.91 -22.52
N THR A 82 23.37 -21.72 -23.07
CA THR A 82 23.60 -21.78 -24.51
C THR A 82 22.43 -22.48 -25.23
N PRO A 83 22.23 -22.27 -26.54
CA PRO A 83 21.19 -22.97 -27.30
C PRO A 83 21.28 -24.51 -27.19
N VAL A 84 22.49 -25.05 -27.09
CA VAL A 84 22.73 -26.49 -26.94
C VAL A 84 22.23 -26.99 -25.58
N GLU A 85 22.52 -26.24 -24.51
CA GLU A 85 22.06 -26.58 -23.16
C GLU A 85 20.55 -26.42 -23.02
N PHE A 86 19.94 -25.44 -23.68
CA PHE A 86 18.48 -25.35 -23.78
C PHE A 86 17.89 -26.57 -24.47
N LYS A 87 18.44 -27.00 -25.60
CA LYS A 87 18.01 -28.21 -26.30
C LYS A 87 18.11 -29.44 -25.40
N LYS A 88 19.20 -29.57 -24.64
CA LYS A 88 19.40 -30.66 -23.67
C LYS A 88 18.35 -30.62 -22.57
N ALA A 89 18.10 -29.46 -21.97
CA ALA A 89 17.12 -29.28 -20.91
C ALA A 89 15.69 -29.62 -21.39
N VAL A 90 15.29 -29.12 -22.56
CA VAL A 90 13.99 -29.44 -23.17
C VAL A 90 13.89 -30.93 -23.51
N GLY A 91 14.96 -31.55 -24.00
CA GLY A 91 15.01 -32.99 -24.24
C GLY A 91 14.77 -33.81 -22.97
N ALA A 92 15.43 -33.44 -21.87
CA ALA A 92 15.24 -34.07 -20.57
C ALA A 92 13.80 -33.91 -20.06
N GLU A 93 13.22 -32.72 -20.20
CA GLU A 93 11.84 -32.43 -19.79
C GLU A 93 10.83 -33.27 -20.58
N LYS A 94 11.04 -33.44 -21.90
CA LYS A 94 10.17 -34.29 -22.72
C LYS A 94 10.20 -35.75 -22.25
N VAL A 95 11.40 -36.27 -21.94
CA VAL A 95 11.53 -37.63 -21.41
C VAL A 95 10.84 -37.77 -20.05
N ALA A 96 10.98 -36.78 -19.17
CA ALA A 96 10.30 -36.75 -17.89
C ALA A 96 8.77 -36.69 -18.04
N ALA A 97 8.27 -35.86 -18.97
CA ALA A 97 6.86 -35.77 -19.29
C ALA A 97 6.30 -37.10 -19.83
N ASP A 98 7.03 -37.77 -20.71
CA ASP A 98 6.62 -39.08 -21.23
C ASP A 98 6.66 -40.17 -20.15
N LYS A 99 7.61 -40.11 -19.22
CA LYS A 99 7.63 -40.96 -18.03
C LYS A 99 6.40 -40.70 -17.16
N LEU A 100 6.10 -39.45 -16.85
CA LEU A 100 4.95 -39.07 -16.06
C LEU A 100 3.64 -39.57 -16.69
N LYS A 101 3.45 -39.36 -18.00
CA LYS A 101 2.26 -39.87 -18.71
C LYS A 101 2.09 -41.39 -18.59
N ARG A 102 3.19 -42.16 -18.62
CA ARG A 102 3.13 -43.62 -18.41
C ARG A 102 2.78 -43.96 -16.98
N GLU A 103 3.37 -43.27 -16.01
CA GLU A 103 3.16 -43.51 -14.57
C GLU A 103 1.80 -43.02 -14.06
N THR A 104 1.17 -42.07 -14.77
CA THR A 104 -0.16 -41.57 -14.45
C THR A 104 -1.24 -42.10 -15.39
N ALA A 105 -0.91 -43.07 -16.24
CA ALA A 105 -1.90 -43.65 -17.15
C ALA A 105 -3.08 -44.23 -16.34
N PRO A 106 -4.32 -44.17 -16.84
CA PRO A 106 -5.45 -44.78 -16.15
C PRO A 106 -5.13 -46.23 -15.78
N SER A 107 -5.54 -46.68 -14.59
CA SER A 107 -5.27 -48.01 -14.03
C SER A 107 -3.83 -48.33 -13.56
N THR A 108 -2.89 -47.37 -13.60
CA THR A 108 -1.54 -47.55 -13.02
C THR A 108 -1.46 -47.28 -11.52
N TRP A 109 -2.47 -46.62 -10.97
CA TRP A 109 -2.61 -46.37 -9.54
C TRP A 109 -4.04 -46.74 -9.12
N THR A 110 -4.13 -47.40 -7.97
CA THR A 110 -5.41 -47.72 -7.33
C THR A 110 -5.45 -46.97 -6.01
N LEU A 111 -6.49 -46.15 -5.83
CA LEU A 111 -6.75 -45.51 -4.54
C LEU A 111 -7.38 -46.54 -3.60
N SER A 112 -6.56 -47.18 -2.77
CA SER A 112 -7.00 -48.11 -1.73
C SER A 112 -7.25 -47.39 -0.40
N ASP A 113 -8.07 -47.99 0.46
CA ASP A 113 -8.30 -47.56 1.84
C ASP A 113 -8.79 -46.10 2.02
N THR A 114 -9.64 -45.62 1.12
CA THR A 114 -10.26 -44.30 1.24
C THR A 114 -11.04 -44.14 2.53
N GLU A 115 -11.74 -45.20 2.98
CA GLU A 115 -12.52 -45.17 4.22
C GLU A 115 -11.62 -45.24 5.46
N GLY A 116 -10.50 -45.98 5.44
CA GLY A 116 -9.52 -45.95 6.54
C GLY A 116 -8.87 -44.58 6.69
N TYR A 117 -8.49 -43.94 5.58
CA TYR A 117 -8.03 -42.56 5.57
C TYR A 117 -9.10 -41.59 6.11
N ALA A 118 -10.34 -41.68 5.62
CA ALA A 118 -11.44 -40.83 6.08
C ALA A 118 -11.75 -41.04 7.58
N SER A 119 -11.74 -42.29 8.05
CA SER A 119 -11.92 -42.64 9.46
C SER A 119 -10.81 -42.04 10.32
N LYS A 120 -9.54 -42.12 9.89
CA LYS A 120 -8.41 -41.49 10.57
C LYS A 120 -8.52 -39.97 10.60
N ALA A 121 -8.89 -39.36 9.48
CA ALA A 121 -9.10 -37.91 9.38
C ALA A 121 -10.24 -37.44 10.32
N ARG A 122 -11.36 -38.17 10.37
CA ARG A 122 -12.46 -37.91 11.32
C ARG A 122 -12.01 -38.04 12.77
N LYS A 123 -11.16 -39.02 13.09
CA LYS A 123 -10.60 -39.19 14.46
C LYS A 123 -9.68 -38.04 14.85
N LEU A 124 -8.81 -37.59 13.95
CA LEU A 124 -7.89 -36.48 14.18
C LEU A 124 -8.60 -35.12 14.22
N GLY A 125 -9.63 -34.94 13.40
CA GLY A 125 -10.42 -33.71 13.33
C GLY A 125 -11.48 -33.58 14.42
N LYS A 126 -11.70 -34.62 15.25
CA LYS A 126 -12.48 -34.46 16.48
C LYS A 126 -11.67 -33.60 17.43
N ALA A 127 -12.07 -32.33 17.55
CA ALA A 127 -11.65 -31.49 18.66
C ALA A 127 -11.85 -32.29 19.97
N PRO A 128 -10.93 -32.20 20.94
CA PRO A 128 -11.20 -32.73 22.26
C PRO A 128 -12.55 -32.17 22.73
N PRO A 129 -13.35 -32.93 23.50
CA PRO A 129 -14.55 -32.40 24.10
C PRO A 129 -14.18 -31.04 24.69
N SER A 130 -14.76 -29.95 24.18
CA SER A 130 -14.57 -28.67 24.84
C SER A 130 -15.00 -28.89 26.27
N ASP A 131 -14.18 -28.51 27.24
CA ASP A 131 -14.60 -28.46 28.64
C ASP A 131 -15.69 -27.39 28.71
N ILE A 132 -16.94 -27.79 28.42
CA ILE A 132 -18.11 -26.93 28.55
C ILE A 132 -18.17 -26.63 30.05
N PRO A 133 -18.09 -25.34 30.45
CA PRO A 133 -18.10 -24.98 31.87
C PRO A 133 -19.29 -25.64 32.56
N THR A 134 -19.01 -26.39 33.62
CA THR A 134 -20.02 -27.06 34.42
C THR A 134 -20.83 -26.03 35.21
N ASP A 135 -21.97 -26.45 35.76
CA ASP A 135 -22.74 -25.59 36.67
C ASP A 135 -21.93 -25.19 37.91
N ALA A 136 -20.97 -26.02 38.33
CA ALA A 136 -20.04 -25.70 39.40
C ALA A 136 -19.06 -24.58 38.99
N ASP A 137 -18.55 -24.60 37.75
CA ASP A 137 -17.67 -23.54 37.21
C ASP A 137 -18.43 -22.21 37.07
N ARG A 138 -19.71 -22.28 36.71
CA ARG A 138 -20.60 -21.11 36.68
C ARG A 138 -20.82 -20.54 38.08
N ALA A 139 -21.13 -21.39 39.06
CA ALA A 139 -21.30 -20.99 40.45
C ALA A 139 -20.02 -20.37 41.03
N ALA A 140 -18.85 -20.94 40.71
CA ALA A 140 -17.55 -20.40 41.12
C ALA A 140 -17.28 -19.01 40.51
N THR A 141 -17.63 -18.83 39.22
CA THR A 141 -17.53 -17.54 38.52
C THR A 141 -18.46 -16.49 39.14
N GLU A 142 -19.70 -16.85 39.45
CA GLU A 142 -20.66 -15.96 40.09
C GLU A 142 -20.24 -15.58 41.51
N ALA A 143 -19.72 -16.53 42.29
CA ALA A 143 -19.18 -16.29 43.62
C ALA A 143 -17.97 -15.32 43.57
N PHE A 144 -17.06 -15.52 42.61
CA PHE A 144 -15.93 -14.61 42.39
C PHE A 144 -16.42 -13.20 42.00
N ALA A 145 -17.38 -13.11 41.08
CA ALA A 145 -17.95 -11.83 40.66
C ALA A 145 -18.66 -11.11 41.82
N LYS A 146 -19.37 -11.84 42.68
CA LYS A 146 -19.96 -11.27 43.90
C LYS A 146 -18.89 -10.75 44.85
N ALA A 147 -17.87 -11.54 45.15
CA ALA A 147 -16.76 -11.14 46.01
C ALA A 147 -15.96 -9.94 45.45
N ALA A 148 -15.88 -9.80 44.13
CA ALA A 148 -15.28 -8.63 43.48
C ALA A 148 -16.14 -7.37 43.64
N ARG A 149 -17.46 -7.49 43.47
CA ARG A 149 -18.40 -6.38 43.71
C ARG A 149 -18.41 -5.93 45.16
N ASP A 150 -18.40 -6.87 46.10
CA ASP A 150 -18.38 -6.57 47.54
C ASP A 150 -17.10 -5.81 47.97
N ARG A 151 -15.98 -6.02 47.24
CA ARG A 151 -14.70 -5.33 47.48
C ARG A 151 -14.60 -3.98 46.76
N ALA A 152 -15.51 -3.67 45.85
CA ALA A 152 -15.47 -2.41 45.12
C ALA A 152 -15.97 -1.27 46.01
N ILE A 153 -15.07 -0.40 46.46
CA ILE A 153 -15.42 0.84 47.18
C ILE A 153 -15.82 1.88 46.14
N ALA A 154 -17.04 2.42 46.25
CA ALA A 154 -17.50 3.51 45.40
C ALA A 154 -16.59 4.74 45.58
N PRO A 155 -16.21 5.44 44.50
CA PRO A 155 -15.41 6.65 44.60
C PRO A 155 -16.15 7.70 45.44
N PRO A 156 -15.46 8.47 46.30
CA PRO A 156 -16.11 9.46 47.14
C PRO A 156 -16.81 10.51 46.27
N SER A 157 -18.09 10.76 46.55
CA SER A 157 -18.82 11.87 45.94
C SER A 157 -18.19 13.19 46.39
N LYS A 158 -17.80 14.03 45.42
CA LYS A 158 -17.30 15.37 45.72
C LYS A 158 -18.35 16.14 46.55
N PRO A 159 -17.96 16.83 47.63
CA PRO A 159 -18.85 17.79 48.28
C PRO A 159 -19.15 18.93 47.30
N GLN A 160 -20.38 19.44 47.36
CA GLN A 160 -20.91 20.53 46.52
C GLN A 160 -20.10 21.81 46.64
#